data_AF-A0A1Z9C7U0-F1
#
_entry.id   AF-A0A1Z9C7U0-F1
#
_cell.length_a   1.000
_cell.length_b   1.000
_cell.length_c   1.000
_cell.angle_alpha   90.00
_cell.angle_beta   90.00
_cell.angle_gamma   90.00
#
_symmetry.space_group_name_H-M   'P 1'
#
loop_
_entity.id
_entity.type
_entity.pdbx_description
1 polymer ?
#
loop_
_entity_poly.entity_id
_entity_poly.type
_entity_poly.pdbx_seq_one_letter_code
_entity_poly.pdbx_strand_id
1 'polypeptide(L)'
;MERDTSMIIYIICGSSWQLKRISNYKLEKGSSLTFLDFDAEDLTEKIASLKNSFFCLVPAGFFPNKKARDFMAKTAFINEKVWGKFSLNLQIKDLVFKRRLAKNRAIFFHKDIFFSVGGHGKNGSNLFNELEKRFSIRMDSLENTGNLIRKFKK
;
A
#
# COMPACT_ATOMS: atom_id res chain seq x y z
N MET A 1 -22.60 5.51 -19.51
CA MET A 1 -21.30 6.16 -19.19
C MET A 1 -20.55 5.20 -18.29
N GLU A 2 -19.74 4.32 -18.87
CA GLU A 2 -18.93 3.36 -18.12
C GLU A 2 -17.89 4.13 -17.29
N ARG A 3 -17.97 3.99 -15.96
CA ARG A 3 -16.93 4.47 -15.07
C ARG A 3 -15.73 3.55 -15.22
N ASP A 4 -14.90 3.82 -16.22
CA ASP A 4 -13.56 3.24 -16.39
C ASP A 4 -12.57 3.87 -15.39
N THR A 5 -13.01 4.01 -14.14
CA THR A 5 -12.23 4.61 -13.06
C THR A 5 -11.83 3.48 -12.14
N SER A 6 -10.55 3.11 -12.18
CA SER A 6 -9.98 2.27 -11.14
C SER A 6 -10.22 2.96 -9.78
N MET A 7 -10.75 2.23 -8.81
CA MET A 7 -11.01 2.74 -7.47
C MET A 7 -9.71 2.76 -6.66
N ILE A 8 -8.82 1.80 -6.93
CA ILE A 8 -7.51 1.68 -6.28
C ILE A 8 -6.38 1.59 -7.30
N ILE A 9 -5.28 2.27 -6.99
CA ILE A 9 -4.01 2.12 -7.69
C ILE A 9 -3.00 1.40 -6.78
N TYR A 10 -2.50 0.26 -7.25
CA TYR A 10 -1.32 -0.37 -6.69
C TYR A 10 -0.07 0.29 -7.27
N ILE A 11 0.77 0.89 -6.42
CA ILE A 11 2.05 1.46 -6.81
C ILE A 11 3.14 0.49 -6.38
N ILE A 12 3.73 -0.22 -7.34
CA ILE A 12 4.82 -1.16 -7.08
C ILE A 12 6.13 -0.39 -7.04
N CYS A 13 6.83 -0.48 -5.91
CA CYS A 13 7.96 0.37 -5.60
C CYS A 13 9.25 -0.44 -5.42
N GLY A 14 10.34 -0.02 -6.06
CA GLY A 14 11.65 -0.65 -5.94
C GLY A 14 12.69 0.07 -6.79
N SER A 15 13.94 -0.40 -6.77
CA SER A 15 14.96 0.10 -7.70
C SER A 15 14.68 -0.36 -9.13
N SER A 16 15.27 0.33 -10.12
CA SER A 16 15.11 -0.03 -11.55
C SER A 16 15.37 -1.51 -11.80
N TRP A 17 16.39 -2.07 -11.14
CA TRP A 17 16.75 -3.48 -11.28
C TRP A 17 15.70 -4.43 -10.69
N GLN A 18 15.12 -4.08 -9.54
CA GLN A 18 14.07 -4.89 -8.92
C GLN A 18 12.83 -4.91 -9.81
N LEU A 19 12.39 -3.74 -10.30
CA LEU A 19 11.17 -3.59 -11.10
C LEU A 19 11.23 -4.38 -12.42
N LYS A 20 12.39 -4.41 -13.08
CA LYS A 20 12.61 -5.20 -14.32
C LYS A 20 12.43 -6.70 -14.14
N ARG A 21 12.53 -7.22 -12.91
CA ARG A 21 12.50 -8.67 -12.61
C ARG A 21 11.15 -9.15 -12.09
N ILE A 22 10.17 -8.25 -11.96
CA ILE A 22 8.83 -8.61 -11.48
C ILE A 22 7.99 -9.03 -12.67
N SER A 23 7.40 -10.22 -12.59
CA SER A 23 6.44 -10.71 -13.58
C SER A 23 5.03 -10.80 -12.98
N ASN A 24 4.04 -10.28 -13.71
CA ASN A 24 2.61 -10.53 -13.61
C ASN A 24 1.95 -10.42 -12.22
N TYR A 25 1.17 -9.35 -12.03
CA TYR A 25 0.22 -9.22 -10.93
C TYR A 25 -1.19 -9.50 -11.41
N LYS A 26 -1.94 -10.32 -10.67
CA LYS A 26 -3.37 -10.52 -10.93
C LYS A 26 -4.16 -9.37 -10.29
N LEU A 27 -4.82 -8.59 -11.13
CA LEU A 27 -5.64 -7.44 -10.71
C LEU A 27 -7.13 -7.78 -10.77
N GLU A 28 -7.88 -7.29 -9.81
CA GLU A 28 -9.34 -7.33 -9.79
C GLU A 28 -9.94 -6.17 -10.59
N LYS A 29 -11.22 -6.30 -11.00
CA LYS A 29 -11.96 -5.20 -11.63
C LYS A 29 -11.99 -3.98 -10.71
N GLY A 30 -11.78 -2.78 -11.28
CA GLY A 30 -11.70 -1.55 -10.49
C GLY A 30 -10.35 -1.35 -9.80
N SER A 31 -9.34 -2.17 -10.12
CA SER A 31 -7.97 -1.93 -9.71
C SER A 31 -7.06 -1.69 -10.91
N SER A 32 -6.02 -0.89 -10.69
CA SER A 32 -4.97 -0.66 -11.69
C SER A 32 -3.62 -0.67 -11.00
N LEU A 33 -2.55 -0.77 -11.79
CA LEU A 33 -1.19 -0.85 -11.29
C LEU A 33 -0.30 0.14 -12.03
N THR A 34 0.60 0.76 -11.28
CA THR A 34 1.70 1.54 -11.81
C THR A 34 2.98 1.22 -11.04
N PHE A 35 4.11 1.68 -11.56
CA PHE A 35 5.42 1.46 -10.97
C PHE A 35 6.00 2.78 -10.47
N LEU A 36 6.83 2.69 -9.43
CA LEU A 36 7.63 3.80 -8.93
C LEU A 36 9.07 3.33 -8.78
N ASP A 37 9.93 3.87 -9.62
CA ASP A 37 11.37 3.69 -9.51
C ASP A 37 11.96 4.67 -8.49
N PHE A 38 12.47 4.15 -7.38
CA PHE A 38 13.05 4.98 -6.31
C PHE A 38 14.28 5.76 -6.75
N ASP A 39 14.98 5.28 -7.78
CA ASP A 39 16.21 5.90 -8.25
C ASP A 39 15.94 7.11 -9.15
N ALA A 40 14.72 7.24 -9.70
CA ALA A 40 14.40 8.18 -10.76
C ALA A 40 13.14 9.03 -10.54
N GLU A 41 12.21 8.59 -9.69
CA GLU A 41 10.90 9.22 -9.52
C GLU A 41 10.69 9.69 -8.08
N ASP A 42 9.85 10.71 -7.89
CA ASP A 42 9.37 11.16 -6.58
C ASP A 42 7.95 10.61 -6.30
N LEU A 43 7.75 10.04 -5.11
CA LEU A 43 6.46 9.44 -4.76
C LEU A 43 5.34 10.49 -4.67
N THR A 44 5.65 11.66 -4.12
CA THR A 44 4.65 12.71 -3.89
C THR A 44 4.18 13.29 -5.21
N GLU A 45 5.09 13.56 -6.14
CA GLU A 45 4.76 13.99 -7.50
C GLU A 45 3.93 12.92 -8.24
N LYS A 46 4.32 11.64 -8.14
CA LYS A 46 3.58 10.52 -8.72
C LYS A 46 2.14 10.45 -8.21
N ILE A 47 1.93 10.56 -6.90
CA ILE A 47 0.58 10.53 -6.31
C ILE A 47 -0.19 11.79 -6.70
N ALA A 48 0.46 12.96 -6.73
CA ALA A 48 -0.17 14.22 -7.10
C ALA A 48 -0.76 14.15 -8.52
N SER A 49 -0.02 13.59 -9.49
CA SER A 49 -0.43 13.50 -10.89
C SER A 49 -1.58 12.51 -11.16
N LEU A 50 -1.79 11.54 -10.25
CA LEU A 50 -2.84 10.53 -10.40
C LEU A 50 -4.19 11.07 -9.91
N LYS A 51 -5.25 10.89 -10.71
CA LYS A 51 -6.61 11.39 -10.39
C LYS A 51 -7.30 10.62 -9.26
N ASN A 52 -6.83 9.41 -8.97
CA ASN A 52 -7.47 8.48 -8.03
C ASN A 52 -7.26 8.93 -6.59
N SER A 53 -8.17 8.51 -5.72
CA SER A 53 -8.15 8.87 -4.30
C SER A 53 -7.56 7.79 -3.41
N PHE A 54 -7.48 6.54 -3.86
CA PHE A 54 -7.04 5.41 -3.03
C PHE A 54 -5.85 4.69 -3.63
N PHE A 55 -4.81 4.50 -2.82
CA PHE A 55 -3.54 3.94 -3.23
C PHE A 55 -3.10 2.81 -2.32
N CYS A 56 -2.32 1.89 -2.86
CA CYS A 56 -1.58 0.89 -2.10
C CYS A 56 -0.13 0.86 -2.59
N LEU A 57 0.79 1.30 -1.73
CA LEU A 57 2.22 1.15 -1.95
C LEU A 57 2.63 -0.28 -1.63
N VAL A 58 3.31 -0.91 -2.57
CA VAL A 58 3.70 -2.31 -2.49
C VAL A 58 5.18 -2.43 -2.84
N PRO A 59 6.03 -3.01 -1.97
CA PRO A 59 7.42 -3.26 -2.33
C PRO A 59 7.54 -4.29 -3.46
N ALA A 60 8.54 -4.10 -4.32
CA ALA A 60 8.89 -5.01 -5.39
C ALA A 60 9.02 -6.47 -4.90
N GLY A 61 8.41 -7.41 -5.63
CA GLY A 61 8.40 -8.83 -5.25
C GLY A 61 7.39 -9.19 -4.15
N PHE A 62 6.57 -8.24 -3.70
CA PHE A 62 5.41 -8.49 -2.85
C PHE A 62 4.11 -8.16 -3.58
N PHE A 63 3.02 -8.82 -3.19
CA PHE A 63 1.67 -8.39 -3.54
C PHE A 63 0.69 -8.75 -2.43
N PRO A 64 -0.26 -7.87 -2.06
CA PRO A 64 -1.29 -8.20 -1.09
C PRO A 64 -2.09 -9.44 -1.53
N ASN A 65 -2.44 -10.32 -0.59
CA ASN A 65 -3.25 -11.51 -0.90
C ASN A 65 -4.70 -11.13 -1.25
N LYS A 66 -5.48 -12.08 -1.80
CA LYS A 66 -6.86 -11.81 -2.24
C LYS A 66 -7.73 -11.19 -1.14
N LYS A 67 -7.66 -11.68 0.11
CA LYS A 67 -8.45 -11.12 1.22
C LYS A 67 -8.12 -9.65 1.49
N ALA A 68 -6.83 -9.30 1.45
CA ALA A 68 -6.38 -7.92 1.60
C ALA A 68 -6.85 -7.03 0.45
N ARG A 69 -6.81 -7.55 -0.79
CA ARG A 69 -7.28 -6.82 -1.98
C ARG A 69 -8.80 -6.62 -1.96
N ASP A 70 -9.56 -7.64 -1.60
CA ASP A 70 -11.02 -7.56 -1.44
C ASP A 70 -11.42 -6.52 -0.37
N PHE A 71 -10.67 -6.45 0.74
CA PHE A 71 -10.86 -5.42 1.76
C PHE A 71 -10.58 -4.03 1.21
N MET A 72 -9.41 -3.82 0.59
CA MET A 72 -9.04 -2.52 0.02
C MET A 72 -10.01 -2.06 -1.07
N ALA A 73 -10.49 -2.98 -1.92
CA ALA A 73 -11.47 -2.66 -2.95
C ALA A 73 -12.78 -2.13 -2.35
N LYS A 74 -13.25 -2.73 -1.24
CA LYS A 74 -14.43 -2.24 -0.51
C LYS A 74 -14.18 -0.86 0.11
N THR A 75 -13.05 -0.67 0.78
CA THR A 75 -12.68 0.61 1.39
C THR A 75 -12.54 1.72 0.34
N ALA A 76 -11.92 1.41 -0.81
CA ALA A 76 -11.81 2.33 -1.93
C ALA A 76 -13.17 2.64 -2.57
N PHE A 77 -14.05 1.64 -2.68
CA PHE A 77 -15.41 1.83 -3.22
C PHE A 77 -16.23 2.81 -2.39
N ILE A 78 -16.14 2.75 -1.05
CA ILE A 78 -16.80 3.70 -0.15
C ILE A 78 -16.04 5.02 0.01
N ASN A 79 -14.86 5.14 -0.62
CA ASN A 79 -13.95 6.29 -0.56
C ASN A 79 -13.66 6.78 0.88
N GLU A 80 -13.41 5.83 1.79
CA GLU A 80 -13.13 6.13 3.19
C GLU A 80 -11.74 6.78 3.32
N LYS A 81 -11.63 7.84 4.12
CA LYS A 81 -10.37 8.58 4.33
C LYS A 81 -9.51 7.92 5.41
N VAL A 82 -8.96 6.76 5.09
CA VAL A 82 -8.23 5.91 6.03
C VAL A 82 -6.87 5.52 5.48
N TRP A 83 -6.02 5.00 6.35
CA TRP A 83 -4.80 4.32 5.98
C TRP A 83 -4.66 3.01 6.76
N GLY A 84 -3.79 2.12 6.28
CA GLY A 84 -3.41 0.92 7.02
C GLY A 84 -2.29 0.17 6.33
N LYS A 85 -1.93 -0.99 6.89
CA LYS A 85 -0.81 -1.80 6.38
C LYS A 85 -1.15 -3.28 6.35
N PHE A 86 -0.57 -3.98 5.38
CA PHE A 86 -0.57 -5.43 5.30
C PHE A 86 0.84 -5.96 5.49
N SER A 87 1.00 -6.81 6.49
CA SER A 87 2.22 -7.59 6.68
C SER A 87 2.10 -8.95 5.99
N LEU A 88 3.23 -9.46 5.48
CA LEU A 88 3.36 -10.87 5.15
C LEU A 88 3.18 -11.69 6.42
N ASN A 89 2.06 -12.40 6.51
CA ASN A 89 1.85 -13.39 7.56
C ASN A 89 2.55 -14.69 7.17
N LEU A 90 3.88 -14.64 7.06
CA LEU A 90 4.70 -15.81 6.86
C LEU A 90 5.04 -16.40 8.23
N GLN A 91 4.57 -17.62 8.51
CA GLN A 91 5.00 -18.40 9.68
C GLN A 91 6.45 -18.90 9.49
N ILE A 92 7.39 -18.01 9.19
CA ILE A 92 8.80 -18.36 9.05
C ILE A 92 9.43 -18.36 10.43
N LYS A 93 9.97 -19.51 10.84
CA LYS A 93 10.68 -19.70 12.12
C LYS A 93 11.99 -18.92 12.19
N ASP A 94 12.58 -18.59 11.04
CA ASP A 94 13.89 -17.96 10.94
C ASP A 94 13.83 -16.43 11.21
N LEU A 95 14.52 -16.01 12.27
CA LEU A 95 14.52 -14.63 12.79
C LEU A 95 15.21 -13.65 11.83
N VAL A 96 16.23 -14.11 11.09
CA VAL A 96 16.99 -13.28 10.14
C VAL A 96 16.14 -12.96 8.91
N PHE A 97 15.44 -13.98 8.40
CA PHE A 97 14.47 -13.82 7.32
C PHE A 97 13.29 -12.96 7.75
N LYS A 98 12.77 -13.14 8.98
CA LYS A 98 11.73 -12.27 9.55
C LYS A 98 12.14 -10.80 9.61
N ARG A 99 13.39 -10.47 9.97
CA ARG A 99 13.88 -9.07 9.97
C ARG A 99 13.99 -8.47 8.58
N ARG A 100 14.38 -9.25 7.57
CA ARG A 100 14.34 -8.84 6.16
C ARG A 100 12.90 -8.63 5.66
N LEU A 101 11.98 -9.53 6.03
CA LEU A 101 10.56 -9.48 5.66
C LEU A 101 9.75 -8.43 6.45
N ALA A 102 10.18 -8.06 7.65
CA ALA A 102 9.54 -7.01 8.45
C ALA A 102 9.57 -5.65 7.74
N LYS A 103 10.49 -5.46 6.79
CA LYS A 103 10.60 -4.31 5.89
C LYS A 103 9.64 -4.37 4.69
N ASN A 104 9.08 -5.54 4.38
CA ASN A 104 8.18 -5.75 3.23
C ASN A 104 6.73 -5.67 3.67
N ARG A 105 6.26 -4.44 3.95
CA ARG A 105 4.85 -4.15 4.26
C ARG A 105 4.26 -3.38 3.09
N ALA A 106 3.06 -3.75 2.66
CA ALA A 106 2.27 -2.86 1.81
C ALA A 106 1.52 -1.87 2.70
N ILE A 107 1.41 -0.62 2.27
CA ILE A 107 0.66 0.43 2.97
C ILE A 107 -0.41 0.91 2.02
N PHE A 108 -1.67 0.93 2.48
CA PHE A 108 -2.77 1.51 1.74
C PHE A 108 -3.23 2.79 2.41
N PHE A 109 -3.73 3.74 1.62
CA PHE A 109 -4.13 5.04 2.14
C PHE A 109 -5.00 5.79 1.13
N HIS A 110 -5.83 6.69 1.66
CA HIS A 110 -6.47 7.73 0.91
C HIS A 110 -5.50 8.89 0.62
N LYS A 111 -5.62 9.52 -0.56
CA LYS A 111 -4.78 10.64 -1.03
C LYS A 111 -4.71 11.79 -0.04
N ASP A 112 -5.87 12.19 0.50
CA ASP A 112 -5.95 13.22 1.54
C ASP A 112 -5.11 12.90 2.78
N ILE A 113 -5.06 11.64 3.22
CA ILE A 113 -4.23 11.24 4.35
C ILE A 113 -2.75 11.44 4.01
N PHE A 114 -2.34 11.01 2.81
CA PHE A 114 -0.98 11.19 2.31
C PHE A 114 -0.54 12.66 2.31
N PHE A 115 -1.34 13.56 1.73
CA PHE A 115 -0.98 14.98 1.70
C PHE A 115 -1.13 15.68 3.05
N SER A 116 -2.04 15.22 3.92
CA SER A 116 -2.21 15.83 5.25
C SER A 116 -0.99 15.63 6.16
N VAL A 117 -0.16 14.62 5.90
CA VAL A 117 1.12 14.40 6.60
C VAL A 117 2.32 14.97 5.83
N GLY A 118 2.07 15.84 4.84
CA GLY A 118 3.09 16.46 4.00
C GLY A 118 3.66 15.57 2.91
N GLY A 119 2.94 14.50 2.54
CA GLY A 119 3.41 13.52 1.55
C GLY A 119 4.64 12.74 2.01
N HIS A 120 5.47 12.36 1.05
CA HIS A 120 6.81 11.83 1.27
C HIS A 120 7.86 12.80 0.72
N GLY A 121 8.99 12.95 1.41
CA GLY A 121 10.13 13.70 0.87
C GLY A 121 10.86 12.90 -0.21
N LYS A 122 12.15 13.20 -0.42
CA LYS A 122 13.01 12.42 -1.31
C LYS A 122 12.93 10.93 -0.96
N ASN A 123 12.66 10.11 -1.97
CA ASN A 123 12.63 8.65 -1.84
C ASN A 123 13.94 8.14 -1.25
N GLY A 124 13.89 7.70 0.01
CA GLY A 124 15.03 7.14 0.74
C GLY A 124 14.90 5.63 0.94
N SER A 125 15.96 5.01 1.46
CA SER A 125 16.01 3.56 1.77
C SER A 125 14.98 3.08 2.80
N ASN A 126 14.14 3.98 3.33
CA ASN A 126 13.20 3.71 4.41
C ASN A 126 11.77 4.22 4.16
N LEU A 127 11.37 4.42 2.90
CA LEU A 127 10.05 4.95 2.50
C LEU A 127 8.87 4.43 3.35
N PHE A 128 8.69 3.11 3.39
CA PHE A 128 7.54 2.49 4.04
C PHE A 128 7.49 2.77 5.54
N ASN A 129 8.63 2.69 6.23
CA ASN A 129 8.67 2.96 7.67
C ASN A 129 8.47 4.44 7.99
N GLU A 130 8.96 5.33 7.13
CA GLU A 130 8.75 6.77 7.31
C GLU A 130 7.28 7.14 7.11
N LEU A 131 6.63 6.62 6.06
CA LEU A 131 5.21 6.80 5.84
C LEU A 131 4.38 6.20 6.97
N GLU A 132 4.71 5.00 7.44
CA GLU A 132 4.04 4.39 8.59
C GLU A 132 4.12 5.30 9.82
N LYS A 133 5.30 5.83 10.16
CA LYS A 133 5.47 6.78 11.28
C LYS A 133 4.63 8.04 11.09
N ARG A 134 4.68 8.65 9.91
CA ARG A 134 3.92 9.88 9.60
C ARG A 134 2.41 9.62 9.70
N PHE A 135 1.93 8.52 9.16
CA PHE A 135 0.51 8.16 9.23
C PHE A 135 0.06 7.81 10.64
N SER A 136 0.91 7.19 11.47
CA SER A 136 0.61 6.92 12.88
C SER A 136 0.43 8.17 13.73
N ILE A 137 0.82 9.35 13.25
CA ILE A 137 0.47 10.63 13.90
C ILE A 137 -1.03 10.90 13.79
N ARG A 138 -1.72 10.34 12.78
CA ARG A 138 -3.17 10.45 12.61
C ARG A 138 -3.91 9.27 13.25
N MET A 139 -5.02 9.55 13.91
CA MET A 139 -5.93 8.56 14.51
C MET A 139 -6.86 7.87 13.49
N ASP A 140 -6.57 8.00 12.18
CA ASP A 140 -7.38 7.44 11.07
C ASP A 140 -6.86 6.06 10.59
N SER A 141 -6.17 5.32 11.48
CA SER A 141 -5.54 4.03 11.17
C SER A 141 -6.55 2.89 11.22
N LEU A 142 -6.65 2.14 10.13
CA LEU A 142 -7.21 0.80 10.11
C LEU A 142 -6.06 -0.20 10.29
N GLU A 143 -5.80 -0.58 11.54
CA GLU A 143 -4.99 -1.77 11.78
C GLU A 143 -5.78 -3.00 11.33
N ASN A 144 -5.21 -3.77 10.40
CA ASN A 144 -5.68 -5.14 10.16
C ASN A 144 -5.31 -5.98 11.39
N THR A 145 -6.08 -5.83 12.45
CA THR A 145 -6.12 -6.82 13.51
C THR A 145 -6.53 -8.13 12.86
N GLY A 146 -5.62 -9.09 12.83
CA GLY A 146 -6.00 -10.51 12.88
C GLY A 146 -6.95 -10.83 14.06
N ASN A 147 -7.23 -9.86 14.93
CA ASN A 147 -8.15 -9.87 16.05
C ASN A 147 -9.53 -9.17 15.84
N LEU A 148 -9.87 -8.64 14.64
CA LEU A 148 -11.24 -8.11 14.40
C LEU A 148 -12.31 -9.23 14.34
N ILE A 149 -11.92 -10.50 14.53
CA ILE A 149 -12.83 -11.63 14.78
C ILE A 149 -13.47 -11.59 16.19
N ARG A 150 -13.04 -10.72 17.12
CA ARG A 150 -13.58 -10.72 18.50
C ARG A 150 -14.63 -9.65 18.86
N LYS A 151 -15.05 -8.77 17.94
CA LYS A 151 -16.13 -7.79 18.24
C LYS A 151 -17.47 -8.00 17.53
N PHE A 152 -17.63 -9.11 16.81
CA PHE A 152 -18.94 -9.59 16.37
C PHE A 152 -19.10 -11.08 16.69
N LYS A 153 -19.20 -11.39 17.99
CA LYS A 153 -20.06 -12.50 18.43
C LYS A 153 -21.31 -11.85 19.01
N LYS A 154 -22.47 -12.31 18.52
CA LYS A 154 -23.81 -12.05 19.07
C LYS A 154 -23.83 -12.21 20.58
#